data_AF-A0A7J7VAE6-F1
#
_entry.id   AF-A0A7J7VAE6-F1
#
_cell.length_a   1.000
_cell.length_b   1.000
_cell.length_c   1.000
_cell.angle_alpha   90.00
_cell.angle_beta   90.00
_cell.angle_gamma   90.00
#
_symmetry.space_group_name_H-M   'P 1'
#
loop_
_entity.id
_entity.type
_entity.pdbx_description
1 polymer ?
#
loop_
_entity_poly.entity_id
_entity_poly.type
_entity_poly.pdbx_seq_one_letter_code
_entity_poly.pdbx_strand_id
1 'polypeptide(L)'
;MLAEDIDGVQQKFATFLNFKNLKSCLKEAILLDYYVSGFLWARDMDFSVMQYSKFMTLLHTSLHNLKALHMSLKDSLQWLGEVMAEIGPAHVQKHGKWSIFDIKQANAITDYLKISLFQHYKLYEFLFYSTREEIVIGTEQIVEVVKSSGGLFPNPLEEGISFDIYSTFIEPPPILDTEMKGLDQEQGPTESQPAASTSESDVLAGFTIEDIKSVLAQVTDDILIGIQAEINEKLQTQEEAFNARIEKLKKA
;
A
#
# COMPACT_ATOMS: atom_id res chain seq x y z
N MET A 1 31.79 -14.58 -0.89
CA MET A 1 30.70 -14.27 -1.83
C MET A 1 30.28 -12.85 -1.53
N LEU A 2 30.36 -11.95 -2.51
CA LEU A 2 30.14 -10.51 -2.34
C LEU A 2 28.82 -10.24 -1.61
N ALA A 3 28.85 -9.33 -0.65
CA ALA A 3 27.66 -8.83 0.03
C ALA A 3 26.75 -8.19 -1.03
N GLU A 4 25.77 -8.96 -1.51
CA GLU A 4 24.73 -8.40 -2.35
C GLU A 4 23.93 -7.40 -1.52
N ASP A 5 23.83 -6.18 -2.03
CA ASP A 5 22.99 -5.13 -1.51
C ASP A 5 21.53 -5.64 -1.42
N ILE A 6 20.81 -5.22 -0.39
CA ILE A 6 19.45 -5.67 -0.09
C ILE A 6 18.55 -5.39 -1.31
N ASP A 7 18.75 -4.25 -1.96
CA ASP A 7 18.05 -3.84 -3.17
C ASP A 7 18.34 -4.80 -4.35
N GLY A 8 19.58 -5.30 -4.45
CA GLY A 8 19.97 -6.27 -5.47
C GLY A 8 19.32 -7.63 -5.27
N VAL A 9 19.23 -8.11 -4.03
CA VAL A 9 18.53 -9.37 -3.70
C VAL A 9 17.04 -9.25 -4.00
N GLN A 10 16.42 -8.14 -3.61
CA GLN A 10 15.01 -7.88 -3.86
C GLN A 10 14.70 -7.86 -5.37
N GLN A 11 15.53 -7.20 -6.18
CA GLN A 11 15.34 -7.15 -7.63
C GLN A 11 15.45 -8.53 -8.30
N LYS A 12 16.38 -9.37 -7.83
CA LYS A 12 16.53 -10.75 -8.33
C LYS A 12 15.32 -11.60 -8.00
N PHE A 13 14.81 -11.53 -6.77
CA PHE A 13 13.61 -12.25 -6.38
C PHE A 13 12.36 -11.76 -7.13
N ALA A 14 12.21 -10.44 -7.31
CA ALA A 14 11.13 -9.88 -8.12
C ALA A 14 11.13 -10.44 -9.54
N THR A 15 12.31 -10.52 -10.15
CA THR A 15 12.48 -11.08 -11.50
C THR A 15 12.19 -12.59 -11.53
N PHE A 16 12.72 -13.34 -10.56
CA PHE A 16 12.52 -14.80 -10.46
C PHE A 16 11.06 -15.18 -10.24
N LEU A 17 10.34 -14.43 -9.40
CA LEU A 17 8.93 -14.63 -9.11
C LEU A 17 7.99 -14.03 -10.18
N ASN A 18 8.57 -13.35 -11.19
CA ASN A 18 7.84 -12.68 -12.27
C ASN A 18 6.81 -11.65 -11.77
N PHE A 19 7.18 -10.89 -10.73
CA PHE A 19 6.37 -9.79 -10.20
C PHE A 19 6.63 -8.51 -11.01
N LYS A 20 5.56 -7.95 -11.60
CA LYS A 20 5.65 -6.82 -12.53
C LYS A 20 5.11 -5.54 -11.93
N ASN A 21 4.25 -5.65 -10.93
CA ASN A 21 3.42 -4.56 -10.42
C ASN A 21 3.72 -4.28 -8.95
N LEU A 22 4.97 -4.30 -8.53
CA LEU A 22 5.33 -4.11 -7.10
C LEU A 22 4.82 -2.78 -6.51
N LYS A 23 4.71 -1.71 -7.33
CA LYS A 23 4.23 -0.39 -6.88
C LYS A 23 2.71 -0.30 -6.73
N SER A 24 1.95 -1.11 -7.47
CA SER A 24 0.48 -1.04 -7.52
C SER A 24 -0.20 -2.28 -6.93
N CYS A 25 0.52 -3.40 -6.82
CA CYS A 25 0.04 -4.67 -6.31
C CYS A 25 0.65 -4.96 -4.94
N LEU A 26 -0.05 -4.56 -3.88
CA LEU A 26 0.33 -4.86 -2.50
C LEU A 26 0.55 -6.38 -2.26
N LYS A 27 -0.14 -7.25 -3.01
CA LYS A 27 0.04 -8.70 -2.91
C LYS A 27 1.41 -9.16 -3.41
N GLU A 28 1.86 -8.66 -4.55
CA GLU A 28 3.20 -8.97 -5.07
C GLU A 28 4.27 -8.41 -4.13
N ALA A 29 4.06 -7.20 -3.58
CA ALA A 29 4.99 -6.58 -2.64
C ALA A 29 5.14 -7.40 -1.34
N ILE A 30 4.04 -7.82 -0.71
CA ILE A 30 4.09 -8.63 0.52
C ILE A 30 4.72 -10.00 0.26
N LEU A 31 4.41 -10.64 -0.87
CA LEU A 31 5.02 -11.93 -1.21
C LEU A 31 6.52 -11.79 -1.46
N LEU A 32 6.94 -10.71 -2.12
CA LEU A 32 8.35 -10.43 -2.32
C LEU A 32 9.08 -10.24 -0.98
N ASP A 33 8.52 -9.42 -0.11
CA ASP A 33 9.06 -9.16 1.22
C ASP A 33 9.22 -10.44 2.05
N TYR A 34 8.22 -11.34 1.99
CA TYR A 34 8.28 -12.64 2.65
C TYR A 34 9.47 -13.50 2.19
N TYR A 35 9.70 -13.61 0.88
CA TYR A 35 10.79 -14.42 0.35
C TYR A 35 12.16 -13.76 0.58
N VAL A 36 12.25 -12.44 0.44
CA VAL A 36 13.49 -11.69 0.69
C VAL A 36 13.88 -11.77 2.16
N SER A 37 12.94 -11.52 3.08
CA SER A 37 13.16 -11.65 4.53
C SER A 37 13.60 -13.05 4.91
N GLY A 38 12.95 -14.08 4.34
CA GLY A 38 13.36 -15.47 4.54
C GLY A 38 14.78 -15.74 4.06
N PHE A 39 15.12 -15.29 2.85
CA PHE A 39 16.46 -15.47 2.30
C PHE A 39 17.53 -14.76 3.14
N LEU A 40 17.29 -13.51 3.56
CA LEU A 40 18.21 -12.75 4.41
C LEU A 40 18.39 -13.41 5.77
N TRP A 41 17.32 -13.89 6.39
CA TRP A 41 17.41 -14.64 7.64
C TRP A 41 18.22 -15.93 7.50
N ALA A 42 17.99 -16.70 6.43
CA ALA A 42 18.76 -17.93 6.16
C ALA A 42 20.25 -17.63 5.90
N ARG A 43 20.55 -16.44 5.37
CA ARG A 43 21.92 -15.94 5.22
C ARG A 43 22.57 -15.60 6.54
N ASP A 44 21.84 -14.95 7.44
CA ASP A 44 22.36 -14.64 8.76
C ASP A 44 22.58 -15.91 9.62
N MET A 45 21.91 -17.02 9.27
CA MET A 45 22.12 -18.34 9.87
C MET A 45 23.25 -19.18 9.21
N ASP A 46 23.97 -18.62 8.23
CA ASP A 46 25.07 -19.27 7.50
C ASP A 46 24.70 -20.64 6.90
N PHE A 47 23.50 -20.76 6.33
CA PHE A 47 23.07 -22.01 5.72
C PHE A 47 23.93 -22.43 4.52
N SER A 48 24.16 -23.74 4.38
CA SER A 48 24.73 -24.30 3.14
C SER A 48 23.75 -24.17 1.97
N VAL A 49 24.24 -24.25 0.73
CA VAL A 49 23.39 -24.18 -0.48
C VAL A 49 22.22 -25.18 -0.44
N MET A 50 22.47 -26.39 0.08
CA MET A 50 21.44 -27.42 0.24
C MET A 50 20.40 -27.04 1.29
N GLN A 51 20.83 -26.44 2.40
CA GLN A 51 19.95 -25.94 3.47
C GLN A 51 19.10 -24.76 2.97
N TYR A 52 19.68 -23.82 2.22
CA TYR A 52 18.91 -22.76 1.57
C TYR A 52 17.82 -23.30 0.67
N SER A 53 18.14 -24.23 -0.22
CA SER A 53 17.15 -24.81 -1.14
C SER A 53 15.99 -25.45 -0.37
N LYS A 54 16.29 -26.18 0.71
CA LYS A 54 15.28 -26.81 1.56
C LYS A 54 14.45 -25.79 2.33
N PHE A 55 15.08 -24.77 2.90
CA PHE A 55 14.39 -23.72 3.63
C PHE A 55 13.50 -22.87 2.71
N MET A 56 13.98 -22.47 1.54
CA MET A 56 13.18 -21.75 0.56
C MET A 56 12.00 -22.60 0.06
N THR A 57 12.20 -23.92 -0.09
CA THR A 57 11.11 -24.85 -0.39
C THR A 57 10.09 -24.87 0.74
N LEU A 58 10.54 -24.92 2.00
CA LEU A 58 9.66 -24.88 3.18
C LEU A 58 8.81 -23.61 3.20
N LEU A 59 9.42 -22.44 2.96
CA LEU A 59 8.71 -21.15 2.85
C LEU A 59 7.66 -21.18 1.74
N HIS A 60 8.07 -21.66 0.55
CA HIS A 60 7.18 -21.76 -0.60
C HIS A 60 5.98 -22.68 -0.33
N THR A 61 6.23 -23.87 0.22
CA THR A 61 5.18 -24.85 0.54
C THR A 61 4.26 -24.31 1.64
N SER A 62 4.79 -23.61 2.64
CA SER A 62 3.96 -23.01 3.70
C SER A 62 2.96 -22.01 3.14
N LEU A 63 3.41 -21.09 2.26
CA LEU A 63 2.51 -20.16 1.58
C LEU A 63 1.56 -20.86 0.60
N HIS A 64 2.03 -21.89 -0.11
CA HIS A 64 1.21 -22.66 -1.02
C HIS A 64 0.08 -23.39 -0.27
N ASN A 65 0.37 -24.01 0.86
CA ASN A 65 -0.62 -24.68 1.70
C ASN A 65 -1.69 -23.71 2.17
N LEU A 66 -1.26 -22.51 2.58
CA LEU A 66 -2.19 -21.45 2.91
C LEU A 66 -3.07 -21.09 1.71
N LYS A 67 -2.47 -20.72 0.57
CA LYS A 67 -3.18 -20.22 -0.62
C LYS A 67 -4.07 -21.25 -1.32
N ALA A 68 -3.62 -22.49 -1.45
CA ALA A 68 -4.26 -23.52 -2.27
C ALA A 68 -5.18 -24.44 -1.46
N LEU A 69 -4.79 -24.78 -0.23
CA LEU A 69 -5.52 -25.73 0.60
C LEU A 69 -6.41 -25.05 1.64
N HIS A 70 -6.35 -23.72 1.77
CA HIS A 70 -7.03 -22.99 2.85
C HIS A 70 -6.78 -23.63 4.21
N MET A 71 -5.55 -24.11 4.41
CA MET A 71 -5.19 -24.84 5.61
C MET A 71 -5.43 -23.92 6.82
N SER A 72 -5.93 -24.44 7.93
CA SER A 72 -6.07 -23.62 9.14
C SER A 72 -4.70 -23.39 9.77
N LEU A 73 -4.58 -22.39 10.66
CA LEU A 73 -3.35 -22.18 11.43
C LEU A 73 -2.96 -23.44 12.21
N LYS A 74 -3.94 -24.12 12.81
CA LYS A 74 -3.72 -25.37 13.57
C LYS A 74 -3.13 -26.46 12.68
N ASP A 75 -3.73 -26.68 11.51
CA ASP A 75 -3.27 -27.72 10.58
C ASP A 75 -1.91 -27.36 9.99
N SER A 76 -1.62 -26.07 9.79
CA SER A 76 -0.32 -25.59 9.34
C SER A 76 0.78 -25.81 10.38
N LEU A 77 0.49 -25.61 11.68
CA LEU A 77 1.42 -25.95 12.76
C LEU A 77 1.64 -27.45 12.87
N GLN A 78 0.58 -28.26 12.69
CA GLN A 78 0.71 -29.72 12.69
C GLN A 78 1.60 -30.19 11.54
N TRP A 79 1.34 -29.70 10.32
CA TRP A 79 2.16 -30.00 9.15
C TRP A 79 3.62 -29.59 9.35
N LEU A 80 3.88 -28.41 9.92
CA LEU A 80 5.25 -28.00 10.25
C LEU A 80 5.85 -28.98 11.27
N GLY A 81 5.11 -29.35 12.31
CA GLY A 81 5.56 -30.34 13.30
C GLY A 81 5.96 -31.67 12.67
N GLU A 82 5.21 -32.16 11.69
CA GLU A 82 5.52 -33.37 10.92
C GLU A 82 6.81 -33.20 10.10
N VAL A 83 6.94 -32.09 9.35
CA VAL A 83 8.14 -31.78 8.56
C VAL A 83 9.39 -31.64 9.43
N MET A 84 9.25 -31.05 10.62
CA MET A 84 10.36 -30.88 11.56
C MET A 84 10.69 -32.17 12.33
N ALA A 85 9.71 -33.05 12.53
CA ALA A 85 9.93 -34.37 13.12
C ALA A 85 10.74 -35.30 12.19
N GLU A 86 10.58 -35.18 10.87
CA GLU A 86 11.44 -35.85 9.88
C GLU A 86 12.93 -35.39 9.95
N ILE A 87 13.19 -34.25 10.58
CA ILE A 87 14.52 -33.65 10.73
C ILE A 87 15.15 -34.01 12.10
N GLY A 88 14.36 -34.47 13.08
CA GLY A 88 14.83 -34.84 14.43
C GLY A 88 15.42 -36.26 14.52
N PRO A 89 16.18 -36.59 15.59
CA PRO A 89 16.69 -37.93 15.79
C PRO A 89 15.59 -38.85 16.33
N ALA A 90 14.78 -39.44 15.45
CA ALA A 90 13.90 -40.54 15.86
C ALA A 90 13.74 -41.62 14.78
N HIS A 91 14.00 -42.84 15.22
CA HIS A 91 13.84 -44.14 14.59
C HIS A 91 14.91 -44.56 13.56
N VAL A 92 15.85 -45.35 14.08
CA VAL A 92 16.66 -46.34 13.36
C VAL A 92 15.72 -47.27 12.56
N GLN A 93 15.30 -46.89 11.35
CA GLN A 93 15.03 -47.80 10.24
C GLN A 93 15.12 -47.06 8.88
N LYS A 94 16.19 -47.40 8.14
CA LYS A 94 16.25 -47.50 6.68
C LYS A 94 15.89 -46.25 5.85
N HIS A 95 16.78 -45.26 5.87
CA HIS A 95 17.58 -44.84 4.70
C HIS A 95 18.48 -43.70 5.18
N GLY A 96 19.79 -43.81 4.94
CA GLY A 96 20.76 -42.81 5.38
C GLY A 96 20.56 -41.47 4.68
N LYS A 97 19.64 -40.65 5.19
CA LYS A 97 19.49 -39.25 4.82
C LYS A 97 19.69 -38.45 6.10
N TRP A 98 20.93 -38.01 6.28
CA TRP A 98 21.33 -37.11 7.35
C TRP A 98 20.33 -35.95 7.33
N SER A 99 19.69 -35.67 8.47
CA SER A 99 18.79 -34.53 8.57
C SER A 99 19.55 -33.29 8.10
N ILE A 100 19.00 -32.61 7.09
CA ILE A 100 19.71 -31.51 6.41
C ILE A 100 19.94 -30.33 7.37
N PHE A 101 19.14 -30.25 8.42
CA PHE A 101 19.27 -29.29 9.50
C PHE A 101 19.58 -30.01 10.81
N ASP A 102 20.42 -29.40 11.64
CA ASP A 102 20.59 -29.84 13.02
C ASP A 102 19.38 -29.43 13.89
N ILE A 103 19.31 -29.94 15.11
CA ILE A 103 18.20 -29.65 16.03
C ILE A 103 18.11 -28.16 16.37
N LYS A 104 19.24 -27.45 16.46
CA LYS A 104 19.25 -26.01 16.78
C LYS A 104 18.72 -25.20 15.61
N GLN A 105 19.15 -25.51 14.39
CA GLN A 105 18.68 -24.95 13.13
C GLN A 105 17.20 -25.25 12.92
N ALA A 106 16.74 -26.46 13.24
CA ALA A 106 15.33 -26.81 13.19
C ALA A 106 14.49 -25.95 14.16
N ASN A 107 14.95 -25.77 15.40
CA ASN A 107 14.29 -24.87 16.33
C ASN A 107 14.29 -23.42 15.84
N ALA A 108 15.42 -22.93 15.32
CA ALA A 108 15.54 -21.58 14.77
C ALA A 108 14.60 -21.35 13.56
N ILE A 109 14.47 -22.32 12.66
CA ILE A 109 13.52 -22.29 11.54
C ILE A 109 12.09 -22.23 12.06
N THR A 110 11.78 -23.06 13.06
CA THR A 110 10.45 -23.10 13.68
C THR A 110 10.11 -21.75 14.30
N ASP A 111 11.04 -21.15 15.03
CA ASP A 111 10.85 -19.85 15.68
C ASP A 111 10.76 -18.71 14.65
N TYR A 112 11.55 -18.76 13.58
CA TYR A 112 11.41 -17.84 12.45
C TYR A 112 10.03 -17.91 11.82
N LEU A 113 9.52 -19.11 11.54
CA LEU A 113 8.18 -19.31 10.95
C LEU A 113 7.06 -18.85 11.88
N LYS A 114 7.24 -19.00 13.20
CA LYS A 114 6.30 -18.47 14.20
C LYS A 114 6.16 -16.95 14.10
N ILE A 115 7.27 -16.22 14.11
CA ILE A 115 7.26 -14.74 14.11
C ILE A 115 6.97 -14.13 12.73
N SER A 116 7.31 -14.83 11.65
CA SER A 116 7.11 -14.34 10.28
C SER A 116 5.72 -14.69 9.75
N LEU A 117 5.44 -15.97 9.50
CA LEU A 117 4.23 -16.42 8.83
C LEU A 117 3.06 -16.58 9.80
N PHE A 118 3.26 -17.31 10.91
CA PHE A 118 2.14 -17.72 11.77
C PHE A 118 1.61 -16.58 12.64
N GLN A 119 2.46 -15.66 13.10
CA GLN A 119 2.02 -14.45 13.80
C GLN A 119 1.09 -13.60 12.93
N HIS A 120 1.35 -13.55 11.63
CA HIS A 120 0.59 -12.74 10.66
C HIS A 120 -0.40 -13.59 9.84
N TYR A 121 -0.77 -14.78 10.31
CA TYR A 121 -1.53 -15.76 9.51
C TYR A 121 -2.84 -15.21 8.97
N LYS A 122 -3.58 -14.46 9.80
CA LYS A 122 -4.84 -13.81 9.40
C LYS A 122 -4.64 -12.75 8.32
N LEU A 123 -3.51 -12.04 8.33
CA LEU A 123 -3.18 -11.08 7.28
C LEU A 123 -2.88 -11.78 5.96
N TYR A 124 -2.18 -12.92 5.99
CA TYR A 124 -1.95 -13.71 4.80
C TYR A 124 -3.24 -14.38 4.28
N GLU A 125 -4.12 -14.88 5.14
CA GLU A 125 -5.47 -15.33 4.75
C GLU A 125 -6.23 -14.19 4.05
N PHE A 126 -6.27 -13.01 4.65
CA PHE A 126 -6.91 -11.83 4.08
C PHE A 126 -6.29 -11.47 2.71
N LEU A 127 -4.97 -11.55 2.58
CA LEU A 127 -4.26 -11.26 1.33
C LEU A 127 -4.66 -12.20 0.17
N PHE A 128 -4.96 -13.46 0.48
CA PHE A 128 -5.33 -14.44 -0.53
C PHE A 128 -6.82 -14.47 -0.84
N TYR A 129 -7.67 -14.19 0.16
CA TYR A 129 -9.10 -14.50 0.08
C TYR A 129 -10.03 -13.31 0.20
N SER A 130 -9.56 -12.16 0.68
CA SER A 130 -10.39 -10.99 0.73
C SER A 130 -10.58 -10.41 -0.66
N THR A 131 -11.83 -10.31 -1.06
CA THR A 131 -12.25 -9.43 -2.15
C THR A 131 -11.86 -8.02 -1.73
N ARG A 132 -10.89 -7.41 -2.41
CA ARG A 132 -10.68 -5.98 -2.24
C ARG A 132 -11.96 -5.30 -2.70
N GLU A 133 -12.73 -4.77 -1.75
CA GLU A 133 -13.67 -3.70 -2.06
C GLU A 133 -12.81 -2.55 -2.56
N GLU A 134 -12.68 -2.48 -3.88
CA GLU A 134 -12.18 -1.29 -4.53
C GLU A 134 -13.21 -0.21 -4.21
N ILE A 135 -12.93 0.56 -3.16
CA ILE A 135 -13.63 1.83 -2.95
C ILE A 135 -13.15 2.68 -4.12
N VAL A 136 -13.85 2.55 -5.25
CA VAL A 136 -13.80 3.52 -6.34
C VAL A 136 -14.40 4.77 -5.73
N ILE A 137 -13.57 5.56 -5.04
CA ILE A 137 -13.88 6.96 -4.79
C ILE A 137 -13.81 7.57 -6.18
N GLY A 138 -14.94 7.52 -6.88
CA GLY A 138 -15.16 8.28 -8.09
C GLY A 138 -15.09 9.74 -7.71
N THR A 139 -13.90 10.29 -7.56
CA THR A 139 -13.70 11.72 -7.74
C THR A 139 -14.01 11.97 -9.20
N GLU A 140 -15.27 12.29 -9.48
CA GLU A 140 -15.65 13.01 -10.68
C GLU A 140 -14.81 14.30 -10.65
N GLN A 141 -13.63 14.26 -11.26
CA GLN A 141 -12.88 15.47 -11.52
C GLN A 141 -13.64 16.18 -12.63
N ILE A 142 -14.63 16.96 -12.24
CA ILE A 142 -15.14 18.04 -13.07
C ILE A 142 -14.00 19.05 -13.11
N VAL A 143 -13.05 18.81 -14.01
CA VAL A 143 -12.14 19.86 -14.43
C VAL A 143 -13.03 20.80 -15.23
N GLU A 144 -13.52 21.85 -14.57
CA GLU A 144 -14.05 23.01 -15.28
C GLU A 144 -12.87 23.54 -16.09
N VAL A 145 -12.79 23.11 -17.35
CA VAL A 145 -11.87 23.70 -18.31
C VAL A 145 -12.34 25.14 -18.41
N VAL A 146 -11.69 26.02 -17.64
CA VAL A 146 -11.67 27.45 -17.96
C VAL A 146 -11.29 27.45 -19.42
N LYS A 147 -12.26 27.78 -20.29
CA LYS A 147 -11.99 28.03 -21.71
C LYS A 147 -10.76 28.91 -21.68
N SER A 148 -9.63 28.39 -22.17
CA SER A 148 -8.35 29.08 -22.18
C SER A 148 -8.68 30.52 -22.44
N SER A 149 -8.58 31.36 -21.40
CA SER A 149 -9.18 32.68 -21.38
C SER A 149 -8.82 33.29 -22.71
N GLY A 150 -9.84 33.45 -23.58
CA GLY A 150 -9.68 33.85 -24.97
C GLY A 150 -9.14 35.27 -24.94
N GLY A 151 -7.83 35.34 -24.74
CA GLY A 151 -7.05 36.47 -24.26
C GLY A 151 -7.53 37.09 -22.94
N LEU A 152 -6.56 37.40 -22.07
CA LEU A 152 -6.63 38.61 -21.22
C LEU A 152 -6.61 39.91 -22.05
N PHE A 153 -6.69 39.76 -23.37
CA PHE A 153 -6.63 40.77 -24.40
C PHE A 153 -7.69 40.38 -25.44
N PRO A 154 -8.53 41.32 -25.88
CA PRO A 154 -9.45 41.05 -26.98
C PRO A 154 -8.67 40.62 -28.23
N ASN A 155 -9.36 39.95 -29.17
CA ASN A 155 -8.69 39.43 -30.35
C ASN A 155 -8.01 40.56 -31.14
N PRO A 156 -6.89 40.32 -31.83
CA PRO A 156 -6.28 41.34 -32.68
C PRO A 156 -7.33 41.96 -33.61
N LEU A 157 -7.40 43.31 -33.60
CA LEU A 157 -8.38 44.17 -34.31
C LEU A 157 -9.76 44.34 -33.66
N GLU A 158 -10.08 43.67 -32.54
CA GLU A 158 -11.36 43.87 -31.83
C GLU A 158 -11.40 45.20 -31.06
N GLU A 159 -10.24 45.74 -30.66
CA GLU A 159 -10.07 47.12 -30.17
C GLU A 159 -9.90 48.16 -31.30
N GLY A 160 -9.87 47.70 -32.56
CA GLY A 160 -9.66 48.58 -33.71
C GLY A 160 -10.90 49.43 -34.00
N ILE A 161 -10.71 50.75 -34.14
CA ILE A 161 -11.73 51.64 -34.70
C ILE A 161 -11.56 51.73 -36.22
N SER A 162 -12.65 51.97 -36.95
CA SER A 162 -12.55 52.14 -38.41
C SER A 162 -11.70 53.35 -38.76
N PHE A 163 -10.96 53.26 -39.87
CA PHE A 163 -10.09 54.33 -40.33
C PHE A 163 -10.85 55.64 -40.57
N ASP A 164 -12.12 55.57 -40.99
CA ASP A 164 -12.98 56.73 -41.21
C ASP A 164 -13.25 57.50 -39.91
N ILE A 165 -13.47 56.76 -38.81
CA ILE A 165 -13.68 57.34 -37.47
C ILE A 165 -12.37 57.94 -36.98
N TYR A 166 -11.26 57.21 -37.06
CA TYR A 166 -9.94 57.70 -36.66
C TYR A 166 -9.54 59.00 -37.39
N SER A 167 -9.74 59.03 -38.71
CA SER A 167 -9.36 60.16 -39.57
C SER A 167 -10.16 61.43 -39.30
N THR A 168 -11.34 61.31 -38.68
CA THR A 168 -12.19 62.45 -38.34
C THR A 168 -11.66 63.19 -37.10
N PHE A 169 -11.00 62.48 -36.18
CA PHE A 169 -10.60 63.01 -34.87
C PHE A 169 -9.08 63.13 -34.68
N ILE A 170 -8.29 62.62 -35.62
CA ILE A 170 -6.85 62.85 -35.59
C ILE A 170 -6.50 64.21 -36.17
N GLU A 171 -5.72 64.98 -35.43
CA GLU A 171 -5.18 66.24 -35.90
C GLU A 171 -4.18 65.95 -37.04
N PRO A 172 -4.31 66.58 -38.22
CA PRO A 172 -3.33 66.38 -39.30
C PRO A 172 -1.95 66.78 -38.78
N PRO A 173 -0.92 65.92 -38.94
CA PRO A 173 0.43 66.28 -38.52
C PRO A 173 0.87 67.55 -39.27
N PRO A 174 1.63 68.45 -38.61
CA PRO A 174 2.21 69.59 -39.29
C PRO A 174 3.08 69.09 -40.43
N ILE A 175 2.87 69.67 -41.61
CA ILE A 175 3.60 69.32 -42.84
C ILE A 175 5.08 69.62 -42.60
N LEU A 176 5.84 68.57 -42.32
CA LEU A 176 7.29 68.58 -42.36
C LEU A 176 7.68 67.81 -43.61
N ASP A 177 7.93 68.56 -44.68
CA ASP A 177 8.69 68.07 -45.83
C ASP A 177 10.06 67.61 -45.30
N THR A 178 10.36 66.31 -45.27
CA THR A 178 11.70 65.77 -45.53
C THR A 178 11.64 64.25 -45.64
N GLU A 179 12.33 63.78 -46.67
CA GLU A 179 12.41 62.42 -47.19
C GLU A 179 12.82 61.34 -46.18
N MET A 180 12.20 60.18 -46.42
CA MET A 180 12.43 58.85 -45.89
C MET A 180 13.92 58.42 -45.89
N LYS A 181 14.43 57.96 -44.73
CA LYS A 181 15.50 56.94 -44.67
C LYS A 181 15.44 56.20 -43.33
N GLY A 182 15.24 54.89 -43.42
CA GLY A 182 15.06 54.01 -42.27
C GLY A 182 16.35 53.42 -41.70
N LEU A 183 16.13 52.37 -40.90
CA LEU A 183 17.07 51.50 -40.16
C LEU A 183 17.54 52.13 -38.84
N ASP A 184 17.61 51.46 -37.69
CA ASP A 184 17.37 50.05 -37.37
C ASP A 184 17.14 49.92 -35.85
N GLN A 185 16.57 48.77 -35.52
CA GLN A 185 16.26 48.17 -34.23
C GLN A 185 17.51 48.03 -33.33
N GLU A 186 17.44 48.39 -32.04
CA GLU A 186 17.97 47.54 -30.95
C GLU A 186 17.57 48.04 -29.54
N GLN A 187 16.94 47.10 -28.82
CA GLN A 187 17.13 46.73 -27.41
C GLN A 187 17.32 47.81 -26.33
N GLY A 188 16.48 47.74 -25.30
CA GLY A 188 16.89 48.11 -23.95
C GLY A 188 15.85 47.79 -22.86
N PRO A 189 16.25 47.37 -21.65
CA PRO A 189 15.48 46.53 -20.73
C PRO A 189 14.93 47.30 -19.52
N THR A 190 13.88 46.82 -18.83
CA THR A 190 13.61 47.18 -17.42
C THR A 190 12.65 46.14 -16.81
N GLU A 191 13.08 45.24 -15.93
CA GLU A 191 13.24 45.39 -14.47
C GLU A 191 11.92 45.29 -13.67
N SER A 192 12.00 44.48 -12.60
CA SER A 192 11.32 44.66 -11.30
C SER A 192 9.97 43.95 -11.02
N GLN A 193 10.09 43.01 -10.08
CA GLN A 193 9.19 42.41 -9.07
C GLN A 193 7.95 43.25 -8.61
N PRO A 194 6.95 42.71 -7.87
CA PRO A 194 7.02 41.55 -6.96
C PRO A 194 5.84 40.56 -6.93
N ALA A 195 6.11 39.46 -6.21
CA ALA A 195 5.19 38.40 -5.83
C ALA A 195 4.02 38.90 -4.97
N ALA A 196 2.82 38.41 -5.27
CA ALA A 196 1.66 38.44 -4.38
C ALA A 196 1.36 37.00 -3.96
N SER A 197 1.44 36.77 -2.64
CA SER A 197 1.07 35.56 -1.93
C SER A 197 -0.42 35.28 -2.07
N THR A 198 -0.79 34.12 -2.63
CA THR A 198 -2.14 33.56 -2.52
C THR A 198 -2.25 32.76 -1.24
N SER A 199 -3.01 33.29 -0.28
CA SER A 199 -3.44 32.60 0.93
C SER A 199 -4.55 31.60 0.58
N GLU A 200 -4.22 30.32 0.54
CA GLU A 200 -5.21 29.24 0.62
C GLU A 200 -5.74 29.19 2.05
N SER A 201 -7.03 29.45 2.23
CA SER A 201 -7.71 29.28 3.51
C SER A 201 -7.85 27.80 3.81
N ASP A 202 -7.14 27.35 4.84
CA ASP A 202 -7.15 26.00 5.38
C ASP A 202 -8.56 25.59 5.86
N VAL A 203 -9.12 24.57 5.21
CA VAL A 203 -10.46 24.01 5.48
C VAL A 203 -10.55 23.41 6.89
N LEU A 204 -9.41 23.17 7.56
CA LEU A 204 -9.33 22.63 8.91
C LEU A 204 -9.19 23.72 10.01
N ALA A 205 -9.12 25.00 9.64
CA ALA A 205 -8.89 26.10 10.58
C ALA A 205 -10.00 26.31 11.64
N GLY A 206 -11.11 25.57 11.55
CA GLY A 206 -12.24 25.65 12.48
C GLY A 206 -12.36 24.50 13.48
N PHE A 207 -11.59 23.41 13.34
CA PHE A 207 -11.68 22.26 14.25
C PHE A 207 -10.53 22.27 15.24
N THR A 208 -10.87 22.25 16.53
CA THR A 208 -9.88 22.11 17.58
C THR A 208 -9.50 20.64 17.77
N ILE A 209 -8.32 20.39 18.30
CA ILE A 209 -7.85 19.03 18.61
C ILE A 209 -8.78 18.37 19.64
N GLU A 210 -9.39 19.17 20.51
CA GLU A 210 -10.39 18.76 21.49
C GLU A 210 -11.66 18.23 20.83
N ASP A 211 -12.13 18.84 19.73
CA ASP A 211 -13.30 18.37 18.99
C ASP A 211 -13.06 16.97 18.40
N ILE A 212 -11.88 16.76 17.81
CA ILE A 212 -11.50 15.46 17.23
C ILE A 212 -11.39 14.39 18.34
N LYS A 213 -10.79 14.73 19.49
CA LYS A 213 -10.70 13.82 20.64
C LYS A 213 -12.08 13.46 21.20
N SER A 214 -13.00 14.43 21.26
CA SER A 214 -14.36 14.19 21.75
C SER A 214 -15.13 13.25 20.84
N VAL A 215 -15.06 13.47 19.52
CA VAL A 215 -15.72 12.59 18.55
C VAL A 215 -15.14 11.18 18.60
N LEU A 216 -13.81 11.06 18.71
CA LEU A 216 -13.16 9.76 18.81
C LEU A 216 -13.53 9.01 20.09
N ALA A 217 -13.60 9.70 21.23
CA ALA A 217 -14.03 9.11 22.49
C ALA A 217 -15.47 8.61 22.41
N GLN A 218 -16.37 9.42 21.86
CA GLN A 218 -17.78 9.05 21.70
C GLN A 218 -17.95 7.81 20.80
N VAL A 219 -17.28 7.78 19.64
CA VAL A 219 -17.35 6.62 18.73
C VAL A 219 -16.78 5.36 19.39
N THR A 220 -15.72 5.51 20.19
CA THR A 220 -15.12 4.37 20.91
C THR A 220 -16.07 3.82 21.96
N ASP A 221 -16.72 4.68 22.74
CA ASP A 221 -17.69 4.28 23.77
C ASP A 221 -18.91 3.58 23.14
N ASP A 222 -19.44 4.12 22.03
CA ASP A 222 -20.59 3.53 21.34
C ASP A 222 -20.28 2.11 20.81
N ILE A 223 -19.09 1.90 20.24
CA ILE A 223 -18.64 0.58 19.78
C ILE A 223 -18.47 -0.37 20.96
N LEU A 224 -17.87 0.09 22.06
CA LEU A 224 -17.58 -0.74 23.23
C LEU A 224 -18.86 -1.19 23.94
N ILE A 225 -19.85 -0.30 24.03
CA ILE A 225 -21.20 -0.62 24.53
C ILE A 225 -21.87 -1.67 23.62
N GLY A 226 -21.78 -1.51 22.30
CA GLY A 226 -22.32 -2.47 21.34
C GLY A 226 -21.72 -3.87 21.50
N ILE A 227 -20.38 -3.96 21.59
CA ILE A 227 -19.66 -5.21 21.80
C ILE A 227 -20.07 -5.86 23.13
N GLN A 228 -20.18 -5.07 24.19
CA GLN A 228 -20.57 -5.60 25.50
C GLN A 228 -22.01 -6.15 25.50
N ALA A 229 -22.93 -5.48 24.81
CA ALA A 229 -24.29 -5.99 24.63
C ALA A 229 -24.32 -7.30 23.85
N GLU A 230 -23.58 -7.39 22.73
CA GLU A 230 -23.52 -8.60 21.91
C GLU A 230 -22.91 -9.79 22.67
N ILE A 231 -21.85 -9.58 23.46
CA ILE A 231 -21.25 -10.62 24.30
C ILE A 231 -22.26 -11.14 25.33
N ASN A 232 -22.99 -10.25 25.99
CA ASN A 232 -23.98 -10.64 26.99
C ASN A 232 -25.14 -11.44 26.37
N GLU A 233 -25.63 -11.03 25.19
CA GLU A 233 -26.69 -11.73 24.47
C GLU A 233 -26.23 -13.14 24.03
N LYS A 234 -25.01 -13.25 23.48
CA LYS A 234 -24.42 -14.53 23.09
C LYS A 234 -24.24 -15.46 24.30
N LEU A 235 -23.78 -14.93 25.42
CA LEU A 235 -23.59 -15.70 26.65
C LEU A 235 -24.93 -16.23 27.17
N GLN A 236 -25.96 -15.38 27.22
CA GLN A 236 -27.30 -15.78 27.65
C GLN A 236 -27.89 -16.87 26.73
N THR A 237 -27.79 -16.68 25.41
CA THR A 237 -28.27 -17.68 24.43
C THR A 237 -27.58 -19.03 24.62
N GLN A 238 -26.28 -19.01 24.90
CA GLN A 238 -25.50 -20.22 25.12
C GLN A 238 -25.87 -20.90 26.45
N GLU A 239 -26.10 -20.13 27.52
CA GLU A 239 -26.56 -20.64 28.81
C GLU A 239 -27.94 -21.31 28.69
N GLU A 240 -28.88 -20.67 28.01
CA GLU A 240 -30.22 -21.22 27.74
C GLU A 240 -30.14 -22.53 26.94
N ALA A 241 -29.27 -22.59 25.93
CA ALA A 241 -29.05 -23.80 25.15
C ALA A 241 -28.47 -24.96 25.99
N PHE A 242 -27.52 -24.67 26.88
CA PHE A 242 -26.98 -25.67 27.80
C PHE A 242 -28.01 -26.13 28.83
N ASN A 243 -28.76 -25.20 29.44
CA ASN A 243 -29.83 -25.51 30.38
C ASN A 243 -30.91 -26.39 29.74
N ALA A 244 -31.32 -26.09 28.50
CA ALA A 244 -32.26 -26.93 27.75
C ALA A 244 -31.72 -28.35 27.50
N ARG A 245 -30.40 -28.50 27.26
CA ARG A 245 -29.77 -29.81 27.08
C ARG A 245 -29.68 -30.59 28.40
N ILE A 246 -29.40 -29.92 29.51
CA ILE A 246 -29.40 -30.51 30.85
C ILE A 246 -30.81 -30.98 31.23
N GLU A 247 -31.84 -30.18 30.99
CA GLU A 247 -33.22 -30.56 31.26
C GLU A 247 -33.69 -31.77 30.43
N LYS A 248 -33.25 -31.87 29.16
CA LYS A 248 -33.49 -33.06 28.34
C LYS A 248 -32.83 -34.31 28.93
N LEU A 249 -31.63 -34.19 29.49
CA LEU A 249 -30.91 -35.30 30.12
C LEU A 249 -31.51 -35.70 31.48
N LYS A 250 -32.11 -34.77 32.22
CA LYS A 250 -32.83 -35.06 33.47
C LYS A 250 -34.18 -35.76 33.28
N LYS A 251 -34.80 -35.60 32.10
CA LYS A 251 -36.11 -36.19 31.77
C LYS A 251 -36.02 -37.55 31.07
N ALA A 252 -34.81 -38.00 30.72
CA ALA A 252 -34.52 -39.33 30.17
C ALA A 252 -34.09 -40.28 31.30
#